data_AF-A0A7J2LTU4-F1
#
_entry.id   AF-A0A7J2LTU4-F1
#
_cell.length_a   1.000
_cell.length_b   1.000
_cell.length_c   1.000
_cell.angle_alpha   90.00
_cell.angle_beta   90.00
_cell.angle_gamma   90.00
#
_symmetry.space_group_name_H-M   'P 1'
#
loop_
_entity.id
_entity.type
_entity.pdbx_description
1 polymer ?
#
loop_
_entity_poly.entity_id
_entity_poly.type
_entity_poly.pdbx_seq_one_letter_code
_entity_poly.pdbx_strand_id
1 'polypeptide(L)'
;MRSLTKKEFLVKIEELKTDIGILKNLELSIGKIIEETWKEKPGPTPFPSITDLREWDFKLLRRYRPFYMPFCDVCCLCTFGKCDLTGDKRGACGLNMAAQQSRIVLLACCIGAATHIAHARHLVEHLIEKFGRDHPIDVGGVNVEVEAPVTRLVCGVRPRKLGDLEDVLDYLEGQVTHLLSATHTGQEGSNLDFESKVLHAGMIDQVGMEIADIAQISAYNFPKAD
;
A
#
# COMPACT_ATOMS: atom_id res chain seq x y z
N MET A 1 8.15 -19.41 12.07
CA MET A 1 6.75 -19.18 12.49
C MET A 1 5.90 -19.22 11.23
N ARG A 2 5.05 -20.24 11.05
CA ARG A 2 4.32 -20.47 9.80
C ARG A 2 3.28 -19.36 9.62
N SER A 3 3.39 -18.60 8.53
CA SER A 3 2.31 -17.76 8.01
C SER A 3 1.12 -18.68 7.74
N LEU A 4 0.08 -18.56 8.58
CA LEU A 4 -1.22 -19.14 8.29
C LEU A 4 -1.78 -18.34 7.12
N THR A 5 -1.67 -18.89 5.92
CA THR A 5 -2.52 -18.49 4.79
C THR A 5 -3.95 -18.45 5.30
N LYS A 6 -4.52 -17.26 5.51
CA LYS A 6 -5.95 -17.08 5.75
C LYS A 6 -6.65 -17.69 4.53
N LYS A 7 -7.09 -18.94 4.65
CA LYS A 7 -8.05 -19.52 3.71
C LYS A 7 -9.33 -18.73 3.93
N GLU A 8 -9.63 -17.82 3.02
CA GLU A 8 -10.89 -17.09 3.02
C GLU A 8 -12.02 -18.11 2.85
N PHE A 9 -12.75 -18.33 3.95
CA PHE A 9 -13.97 -19.13 3.96
C PHE A 9 -15.11 -18.13 3.81
N LEU A 10 -15.77 -18.18 2.65
CA LEU A 10 -16.87 -17.30 2.33
C LEU A 10 -18.18 -18.09 2.45
N VAL A 11 -18.97 -17.76 3.46
CA VAL A 11 -20.26 -18.39 3.72
C VAL A 11 -21.36 -17.41 3.34
N LYS A 12 -22.10 -17.73 2.27
CA LYS A 12 -23.29 -16.98 1.87
C LYS A 12 -24.52 -17.62 2.48
N ILE A 13 -25.30 -16.83 3.23
CA ILE A 13 -26.59 -17.25 3.80
C ILE A 13 -27.66 -16.34 3.19
N GLU A 14 -28.49 -16.89 2.32
CA GLU A 14 -29.56 -16.14 1.63
C GLU A 14 -30.64 -15.65 2.62
N GLU A 15 -31.01 -16.48 3.59
CA GLU A 15 -32.00 -16.14 4.61
C GLU A 15 -31.66 -16.83 5.93
N LEU A 16 -31.50 -16.05 7.01
CA LEU A 16 -31.36 -16.54 8.37
C LEU A 16 -32.58 -16.11 9.18
N LYS A 17 -33.45 -17.07 9.51
CA LYS A 17 -34.56 -16.86 10.44
C LYS A 17 -34.09 -17.12 11.86
N THR A 18 -34.16 -16.10 12.69
CA THR A 18 -33.90 -16.19 14.13
C THR A 18 -35.18 -15.88 14.90
N ASP A 19 -35.24 -16.29 16.16
CA ASP A 19 -36.38 -15.99 17.04
C ASP A 19 -36.57 -14.48 17.30
N ILE A 20 -35.59 -13.67 16.87
CA ILE A 20 -35.50 -12.22 17.06
C ILE A 20 -35.76 -11.44 15.75
N GLY A 21 -35.86 -12.12 14.60
CA GLY A 21 -36.07 -11.48 13.30
C GLY A 21 -35.54 -12.26 12.10
N ILE A 22 -35.86 -11.77 10.90
CA ILE A 22 -35.42 -12.32 9.60
C ILE A 22 -34.26 -11.47 9.09
N LEU A 23 -33.07 -12.08 8.95
CA LEU A 23 -31.91 -11.47 8.30
C LEU A 23 -31.82 -12.03 6.87
N LYS A 24 -31.73 -11.15 5.87
CA LYS A 24 -31.61 -11.51 4.45
C LYS A 24 -30.21 -11.13 3.94
N ASN A 25 -29.64 -11.97 3.08
CA ASN A 25 -28.37 -11.75 2.39
C ASN A 25 -27.17 -11.51 3.33
N LEU A 26 -26.94 -12.44 4.26
CA LEU A 26 -25.81 -12.37 5.18
C LEU A 26 -24.58 -13.07 4.56
N GLU A 27 -23.49 -12.32 4.40
CA GLU A 27 -22.19 -12.86 3.99
C GLU A 27 -21.22 -12.87 5.18
N LEU A 28 -20.83 -14.07 5.62
CA LEU A 28 -19.91 -14.29 6.72
C LEU A 28 -18.52 -14.60 6.16
N SER A 29 -17.60 -13.64 6.33
CA SER A 29 -16.15 -13.87 6.26
C SER A 29 -15.60 -13.88 7.69
N ILE A 30 -14.78 -14.87 8.05
CA ILE A 30 -14.15 -14.90 9.38
C ILE A 30 -13.19 -13.70 9.48
N GLY A 31 -13.63 -12.64 10.15
CA GLY A 31 -12.88 -11.42 10.44
C GLY A 31 -13.61 -10.11 10.10
N LYS A 32 -14.63 -10.12 9.21
CA LYS A 32 -15.37 -8.91 8.85
C LYS A 32 -16.77 -9.28 8.33
N ILE A 33 -17.81 -8.71 8.94
CA ILE A 33 -19.17 -8.73 8.37
C ILE A 33 -19.20 -7.61 7.34
N ILE A 34 -19.34 -7.95 6.06
CA ILE A 34 -19.53 -6.97 4.99
C ILE A 34 -21.04 -6.82 4.82
N GLU A 35 -21.59 -5.66 5.15
CA GLU A 35 -22.96 -5.35 4.74
C GLU A 35 -22.99 -5.20 3.21
N GLU A 36 -23.73 -6.09 2.52
CA GLU A 36 -24.06 -6.01 1.09
C GLU A 36 -24.96 -4.78 0.79
N THR A 37 -24.42 -3.57 0.97
CA THR A 37 -25.09 -2.31 0.59
C THR A 37 -24.45 -1.66 -0.64
N TRP A 38 -23.39 -2.25 -1.20
CA TRP A 38 -22.56 -1.64 -2.24
C TRP A 38 -22.95 -2.13 -3.64
N LYS A 39 -23.38 -1.20 -4.50
CA LYS A 39 -23.69 -1.51 -5.91
C LYS A 39 -22.45 -1.59 -6.80
N GLU A 40 -21.37 -0.91 -6.42
CA GLU A 40 -20.13 -0.90 -7.19
C GLU A 40 -19.30 -2.15 -6.86
N LYS A 41 -18.83 -2.83 -7.91
CA LYS A 41 -18.01 -4.03 -7.76
C LYS A 41 -16.57 -3.63 -7.48
N PRO A 42 -15.87 -4.33 -6.58
CA PRO A 42 -14.44 -4.08 -6.37
C PRO A 42 -13.68 -4.26 -7.68
N GLY A 43 -12.60 -3.48 -7.83
CA GLY A 43 -11.66 -3.64 -8.93
C GLY A 43 -10.98 -5.02 -8.91
N PRO A 44 -10.22 -5.36 -9.96
CA PRO A 44 -9.66 -6.71 -10.11
C PRO A 44 -8.53 -7.02 -9.11
N THR A 45 -7.98 -6.01 -8.41
CA THR A 45 -6.76 -6.15 -7.63
C THR A 45 -6.79 -5.34 -6.33
N PRO A 46 -7.74 -5.62 -5.40
CA PRO A 46 -7.71 -5.02 -4.08
C PRO A 46 -6.50 -5.54 -3.28
N PHE A 47 -5.86 -4.67 -2.50
CA PHE A 47 -4.65 -4.97 -1.73
C PHE A 47 -3.53 -5.59 -2.58
N PRO A 48 -3.11 -4.93 -3.68
CA PRO A 48 -2.13 -5.50 -4.60
C PRO A 48 -0.82 -5.83 -3.89
N SER A 49 -0.25 -6.99 -4.18
CA SER A 49 1.14 -7.31 -3.87
C SER A 49 2.09 -6.56 -4.81
N ILE A 50 3.38 -6.53 -4.46
CA ILE A 50 4.45 -5.90 -5.26
C ILE A 50 4.58 -6.44 -6.71
N THR A 51 3.85 -7.50 -7.07
CA THR A 51 3.87 -8.09 -8.42
C THR A 51 2.58 -7.92 -9.21
N ASP A 52 1.47 -7.57 -8.56
CA ASP A 52 0.15 -7.70 -9.18
C ASP A 52 -0.08 -6.65 -10.28
N LEU A 53 0.50 -5.46 -10.12
CA LEU A 53 0.41 -4.37 -11.09
C LEU A 53 1.55 -4.35 -12.12
N ARG A 54 2.47 -5.32 -12.04
CA ARG A 54 3.67 -5.37 -12.89
C ARG A 54 3.34 -5.30 -14.38
N GLU A 55 2.29 -5.97 -14.85
CA GLU A 55 1.91 -5.90 -16.26
C GLU A 55 1.50 -4.48 -16.69
N TRP A 56 0.80 -3.76 -15.81
CA TRP A 56 0.42 -2.38 -16.05
C TRP A 56 1.65 -1.47 -16.04
N ASP A 57 2.52 -1.63 -15.05
CA ASP A 57 3.78 -0.89 -14.93
C ASP A 57 4.64 -1.06 -16.19
N PHE A 58 4.76 -2.28 -16.71
CA PHE A 58 5.53 -2.56 -17.92
C PHE A 58 4.90 -1.95 -19.18
N LYS A 59 3.58 -1.69 -19.20
CA LYS A 59 2.95 -0.90 -20.27
C LYS A 59 3.41 0.56 -20.19
N LEU A 60 3.49 1.13 -18.99
CA LEU A 60 3.99 2.49 -18.77
C LEU A 60 5.47 2.61 -19.13
N LEU A 61 6.32 1.72 -18.58
CA LEU A 61 7.78 1.74 -18.78
C LEU A 61 8.20 1.49 -20.24
N ARG A 62 7.35 0.81 -21.03
CA ARG A 62 7.59 0.65 -22.47
C ARG A 62 7.43 1.96 -23.24
N ARG A 63 6.46 2.80 -22.83
CA ARG A 63 6.18 4.10 -23.42
C ARG A 63 7.13 5.17 -22.86
N TYR A 64 7.26 5.22 -21.55
CA TYR A 64 8.11 6.15 -20.81
C TYR A 64 9.33 5.39 -20.31
N ARG A 65 10.33 5.25 -21.19
CA ARG A 65 11.52 4.46 -20.88
C ARG A 65 12.33 5.14 -19.78
N PRO A 66 12.74 4.39 -18.74
CA PRO A 66 13.66 4.92 -17.73
C PRO A 66 14.97 5.38 -18.38
N PHE A 67 15.49 6.48 -17.87
CA PHE A 67 16.79 7.01 -18.26
C PHE A 67 17.73 6.97 -17.06
N TYR A 68 18.85 6.26 -17.21
CA TYR A 68 19.79 5.99 -16.13
C TYR A 68 21.01 6.90 -16.24
N MET A 69 21.02 7.96 -15.42
CA MET A 69 22.15 8.87 -15.25
C MET A 69 22.74 8.69 -13.84
N PRO A 70 23.81 7.88 -13.66
CA PRO A 70 24.30 7.55 -12.33
C PRO A 70 24.95 8.77 -11.67
N PHE A 71 24.62 9.01 -10.40
CA PHE A 71 25.28 10.03 -9.57
C PHE A 71 26.60 9.52 -8.97
N CYS A 72 26.83 8.20 -9.00
CA CYS A 72 27.98 7.52 -8.44
C CYS A 72 28.26 6.25 -9.27
N ASP A 73 29.53 6.04 -9.62
CA ASP A 73 29.93 4.93 -10.48
C ASP A 73 30.17 3.61 -9.73
N VAL A 74 29.98 3.59 -8.41
CA VAL A 74 30.26 2.43 -7.56
C VAL A 74 29.06 1.99 -6.74
N CYS A 75 28.95 0.68 -6.51
CA CYS A 75 28.02 0.10 -5.53
C CYS A 75 28.74 -0.22 -4.21
N CYS A 76 28.19 0.28 -3.10
CA CYS A 76 28.75 0.14 -1.74
C CYS A 76 27.77 -0.50 -0.73
N LEU A 77 26.72 -1.19 -1.18
CA LEU A 77 25.62 -1.64 -0.30
C LEU A 77 25.90 -2.93 0.48
N CYS A 78 27.06 -3.57 0.32
CA CYS A 78 27.43 -4.77 1.08
C CYS A 78 28.94 -4.96 1.16
N THR A 79 29.35 -5.97 1.92
CA THR A 79 30.76 -6.30 2.21
C THR A 79 31.51 -6.93 1.04
N PHE A 80 30.84 -7.34 -0.05
CA PHE A 80 31.51 -7.73 -1.29
C PHE A 80 32.02 -6.53 -2.10
N GLY A 81 31.49 -5.33 -1.83
CA GLY A 81 31.92 -4.08 -2.46
C GLY A 81 33.16 -3.47 -1.81
N LYS A 82 33.63 -2.31 -2.29
CA LYS A 82 33.04 -1.45 -3.32
C LYS A 82 33.17 -2.05 -4.74
N CYS A 83 32.07 -2.13 -5.48
CA CYS A 83 32.07 -2.61 -6.87
C CYS A 83 32.09 -1.43 -7.85
N ASP A 84 33.06 -1.40 -8.77
CA ASP A 84 33.10 -0.49 -9.91
C ASP A 84 32.13 -0.96 -11.01
N LEU A 85 31.16 -0.11 -11.36
CA LEU A 85 30.12 -0.39 -12.35
C LEU A 85 30.29 0.41 -13.65
N THR A 86 31.42 1.10 -13.83
CA THR A 86 31.74 1.84 -15.07
C THR A 86 31.77 0.91 -16.29
N GLY A 87 31.44 1.44 -17.47
CA GLY A 87 31.62 0.70 -18.73
C GLY A 87 30.84 -0.61 -18.83
N ASP A 88 29.62 -0.65 -18.27
CA ASP A 88 28.73 -1.82 -18.23
C ASP A 88 29.27 -3.02 -17.41
N LYS A 89 30.22 -2.76 -16.50
CA LYS A 89 30.66 -3.75 -15.51
C LYS A 89 29.49 -4.16 -14.60
N ARG A 90 29.65 -5.35 -14.03
CA ARG A 90 28.74 -5.90 -13.02
C ARG A 90 29.44 -6.00 -11.68
N GLY A 91 28.70 -5.72 -10.61
CA GLY A 91 29.17 -5.95 -9.25
C GLY A 91 29.28 -7.44 -8.95
N ALA A 92 29.87 -7.78 -7.80
CA ALA A 92 30.07 -9.16 -7.38
C ALA A 92 28.76 -9.99 -7.31
N CYS A 93 27.61 -9.34 -7.09
CA CYS A 93 26.28 -9.96 -7.08
C CYS A 93 25.58 -9.96 -8.46
N GLY A 94 26.23 -9.47 -9.51
CA GLY A 94 25.71 -9.50 -10.89
C GLY A 94 24.94 -8.25 -11.33
N LEU A 95 24.63 -7.29 -10.46
CA LEU A 95 23.97 -6.05 -10.85
C LEU A 95 24.88 -5.18 -11.73
N ASN A 96 24.33 -4.62 -12.80
CA ASN A 96 24.97 -3.57 -13.59
C ASN A 96 24.54 -2.17 -13.08
N MET A 97 25.05 -1.12 -13.73
CA MET A 97 24.77 0.26 -13.34
C MET A 97 23.27 0.60 -13.34
N ALA A 98 22.53 0.22 -14.38
CA ALA A 98 21.10 0.51 -14.49
C ALA A 98 20.31 -0.11 -13.32
N ALA A 99 20.54 -1.39 -13.03
CA ALA A 99 19.86 -2.07 -11.94
C ALA A 99 20.27 -1.50 -10.56
N GLN A 100 21.54 -1.15 -10.38
CA GLN A 100 21.98 -0.47 -9.16
C GLN A 100 21.32 0.90 -8.99
N GLN A 101 21.18 1.68 -10.06
CA GLN A 101 20.53 2.98 -10.01
C GLN A 101 19.04 2.85 -9.67
N SER A 102 18.31 1.94 -10.35
CA SER A 102 16.92 1.65 -10.02
C SER A 102 16.75 1.20 -8.57
N ARG A 103 17.70 0.40 -8.05
CA ARG A 103 17.70 -0.04 -6.65
C ARG A 103 17.87 1.12 -5.67
N ILE A 104 18.72 2.10 -5.97
CA ILE A 104 18.85 3.32 -5.15
C ILE A 104 17.56 4.15 -5.21
N VAL A 105 16.92 4.26 -6.38
CA VAL A 105 15.64 4.96 -6.50
C VAL A 105 14.56 4.25 -5.68
N LEU A 106 14.48 2.92 -5.73
CA LEU A 106 13.55 2.16 -4.89
C LEU A 106 13.82 2.40 -3.41
N LEU A 107 15.08 2.43 -2.96
CA LEU A 107 15.43 2.79 -1.58
C LEU A 107 14.91 4.19 -1.22
N ALA A 108 15.09 5.18 -2.10
CA ALA A 108 14.59 6.53 -1.88
C ALA A 108 13.05 6.58 -1.78
N CYS A 109 12.34 5.85 -2.66
CA CYS A 109 10.89 5.75 -2.60
C CYS A 109 10.41 5.03 -1.34
N CYS A 110 11.10 3.98 -0.89
CA CYS A 110 10.79 3.32 0.39
C CYS A 110 10.98 4.26 1.58
N ILE A 111 11.98 5.15 1.56
CA ILE A 111 12.18 6.17 2.61
C ILE A 111 10.98 7.14 2.64
N GLY A 112 10.53 7.62 1.47
CA GLY A 112 9.35 8.47 1.35
C GLY A 112 8.09 7.79 1.88
N ALA A 113 7.77 6.62 1.32
CA ALA A 113 6.61 5.81 1.72
C ALA A 113 6.61 5.51 3.23
N ALA A 114 7.74 5.04 3.77
CA ALA A 114 7.85 4.75 5.19
C ALA A 114 7.62 6.00 6.06
N THR A 115 8.02 7.18 5.60
CA THR A 115 7.80 8.44 6.32
C THR A 115 6.31 8.75 6.46
N HIS A 116 5.57 8.74 5.35
CA HIS A 116 4.14 9.07 5.38
C HIS A 116 3.31 7.96 6.05
N ILE A 117 3.66 6.69 5.86
CA ILE A 117 2.98 5.56 6.52
C ILE A 117 3.23 5.58 8.03
N ALA A 118 4.46 5.82 8.49
CA ALA A 118 4.75 5.91 9.92
C ALA A 118 4.04 7.13 10.55
N HIS A 119 3.97 8.26 9.83
CA HIS A 119 3.19 9.41 10.26
C HIS A 119 1.70 9.05 10.43
N ALA A 120 1.12 8.41 9.41
CA ALA A 120 -0.27 7.97 9.43
C ALA A 120 -0.55 6.98 10.57
N ARG A 121 0.31 5.97 10.76
CA ARG A 121 0.22 4.99 11.84
C ARG A 121 0.17 5.65 13.20
N HIS A 122 1.18 6.47 13.51
CA HIS A 122 1.27 7.13 14.80
C HIS A 122 0.08 8.05 15.05
N LEU A 123 -0.36 8.80 14.03
CA LEU A 123 -1.50 9.69 14.12
C LEU A 123 -2.80 8.91 14.38
N VAL A 124 -3.07 7.84 13.61
CA VAL A 124 -4.29 7.03 13.78
C VAL A 124 -4.33 6.37 15.15
N GLU A 125 -3.23 5.78 15.62
CA GLU A 125 -3.14 5.21 16.97
C GLU A 125 -3.45 6.26 18.05
N HIS A 126 -2.79 7.42 17.97
CA HIS A 126 -3.01 8.51 18.91
C HIS A 126 -4.46 9.03 18.90
N LEU A 127 -5.06 9.16 17.72
CA LEU A 127 -6.44 9.62 17.57
C LEU A 127 -7.44 8.59 18.09
N ILE A 128 -7.19 7.29 17.87
CA ILE A 128 -7.99 6.20 18.44
C ILE A 128 -7.92 6.20 19.96
N GLU A 129 -6.73 6.38 20.54
CA GLU A 129 -6.56 6.50 22.00
C GLU A 129 -7.35 7.70 22.57
N LYS A 130 -7.34 8.82 21.85
CA LYS A 130 -7.93 10.08 22.33
C LYS A 130 -9.44 10.19 22.11
N PHE A 131 -9.94 9.74 20.97
CA PHE A 131 -11.33 9.94 20.54
C PHE A 131 -12.12 8.65 20.41
N GLY A 132 -11.46 7.50 20.54
CA GLY A 132 -12.05 6.18 20.43
C GLY A 132 -12.00 5.63 19.00
N ARG A 133 -11.95 4.30 18.92
CA ARG A 133 -11.87 3.56 17.65
C ARG A 133 -13.05 3.79 16.71
N ASP A 134 -14.21 4.09 17.29
CA ASP A 134 -15.46 4.36 16.57
C ASP A 134 -15.66 5.84 16.20
N HIS A 135 -14.66 6.71 16.43
CA HIS A 135 -14.73 8.10 15.99
C HIS A 135 -14.95 8.18 14.47
N PRO A 136 -15.97 8.91 14.00
CA PRO A 136 -16.36 8.91 12.59
C PRO A 136 -15.34 9.61 11.69
N ILE A 137 -15.21 9.13 10.46
CA ILE A 137 -14.51 9.83 9.38
C ILE A 137 -15.46 10.90 8.81
N ASP A 138 -15.00 12.15 8.78
CA ASP A 138 -15.72 13.31 8.25
C ASP A 138 -14.74 14.33 7.64
N VAL A 139 -14.60 14.24 6.32
CA VAL A 139 -13.75 15.14 5.50
C VAL A 139 -14.54 16.23 4.77
N GLY A 140 -15.85 16.35 5.03
CA GLY A 140 -16.75 17.22 4.26
C GLY A 140 -18.22 16.83 4.29
N GLY A 141 -18.61 15.92 5.18
CA GLY A 141 -19.98 15.44 5.35
C GLY A 141 -20.64 15.03 4.05
N VAL A 142 -21.88 15.51 3.85
CA VAL A 142 -22.70 15.19 2.66
C VAL A 142 -22.21 15.84 1.36
N ASN A 143 -21.25 16.77 1.44
CA ASN A 143 -20.71 17.44 0.24
C ASN A 143 -19.61 16.59 -0.43
N VAL A 144 -19.13 15.54 0.23
CA VAL A 144 -18.08 14.65 -0.28
C VAL A 144 -18.64 13.23 -0.47
N GLU A 145 -18.86 12.85 -1.73
CA GLU A 145 -19.37 11.53 -2.10
C GLU A 145 -18.30 10.41 -2.00
N VAL A 146 -17.03 10.80 -2.13
CA VAL A 146 -15.87 9.90 -2.11
C VAL A 146 -14.84 10.44 -1.12
N GLU A 147 -14.90 9.93 0.10
CA GLU A 147 -14.14 10.38 1.27
C GLU A 147 -12.67 9.95 1.27
N ALA A 148 -12.36 8.83 0.62
CA ALA A 148 -11.03 8.22 0.60
C ALA A 148 -10.78 7.56 -0.78
N PRO A 149 -10.69 8.34 -1.87
CA PRO A 149 -10.62 7.81 -3.23
C PRO A 149 -9.44 6.84 -3.45
N VAL A 150 -8.26 7.12 -2.90
CA VAL A 150 -7.06 6.29 -3.11
C VAL A 150 -7.18 4.99 -2.34
N THR A 151 -7.59 5.04 -1.07
CA THR A 151 -7.82 3.88 -0.20
C THR A 151 -8.91 2.99 -0.77
N ARG A 152 -10.00 3.57 -1.27
CA ARG A 152 -11.08 2.83 -1.93
C ARG A 152 -10.60 2.13 -3.19
N LEU A 153 -9.82 2.81 -4.02
CA LEU A 153 -9.30 2.24 -5.25
C LEU A 153 -8.31 1.09 -4.99
N VAL A 154 -7.34 1.30 -4.11
CA VAL A 154 -6.24 0.36 -3.87
C VAL A 154 -6.67 -0.80 -2.99
N CYS A 155 -7.45 -0.54 -1.94
CA CYS A 155 -7.78 -1.52 -0.92
C CYS A 155 -9.25 -1.99 -0.99
N GLY A 156 -10.11 -1.33 -1.77
CA GLY A 156 -11.55 -1.63 -1.75
C GLY A 156 -12.23 -1.29 -0.42
N VAL A 157 -11.56 -0.53 0.45
CA VAL A 157 -12.07 -0.18 1.78
C VAL A 157 -12.73 1.19 1.74
N ARG A 158 -13.97 1.26 2.24
CA ARG A 158 -14.68 2.51 2.51
C ARG A 158 -14.61 2.81 4.01
N PRO A 159 -13.66 3.63 4.48
CA PRO A 159 -13.53 3.90 5.91
C PRO A 159 -14.70 4.76 6.41
N ARG A 160 -15.35 4.34 7.49
CA ARG A 160 -16.41 5.11 8.18
C ARG A 160 -15.96 5.61 9.54
N LYS A 161 -14.98 4.96 10.15
CA LYS A 161 -14.41 5.30 11.46
C LYS A 161 -12.89 5.12 11.47
N LEU A 162 -12.21 5.72 12.44
CA LEU A 162 -10.75 5.63 12.58
C LEU A 162 -10.25 4.18 12.61
N GLY A 163 -10.94 3.28 13.30
CA GLY A 163 -10.56 1.87 13.36
C GLY A 163 -10.57 1.12 12.02
N ASP A 164 -11.27 1.64 11.00
CA ASP A 164 -11.27 1.02 9.67
C ASP A 164 -9.93 1.24 8.93
N LEU A 165 -9.13 2.21 9.39
CA LEU A 165 -7.84 2.58 8.78
C LEU A 165 -6.70 1.64 9.21
N GLU A 166 -6.84 0.94 10.34
CA GLU A 166 -5.80 0.06 10.89
C GLU A 166 -5.45 -1.09 9.93
N ASP A 167 -6.46 -1.77 9.38
CA ASP A 167 -6.28 -2.88 8.42
C ASP A 167 -5.52 -2.41 7.16
N VAL A 168 -5.76 -1.17 6.74
CA VAL A 168 -5.10 -0.60 5.56
C VAL A 168 -3.65 -0.29 5.88
N LEU A 169 -3.37 0.34 7.03
CA LEU A 169 -2.01 0.64 7.47
C LEU A 169 -1.17 -0.64 7.64
N ASP A 170 -1.74 -1.71 8.19
CA ASP A 170 -1.07 -3.02 8.32
C ASP A 170 -0.59 -3.54 6.95
N TYR A 171 -1.44 -3.39 5.92
CA TYR A 171 -1.09 -3.74 4.56
C TYR A 171 0.05 -2.85 4.02
N LEU A 172 -0.02 -1.53 4.21
CA LEU A 172 1.00 -0.60 3.70
C LEU A 172 2.38 -0.89 4.32
N GLU A 173 2.43 -1.12 5.63
CA GLU A 173 3.65 -1.48 6.37
C GLU A 173 4.24 -2.81 5.85
N GLY A 174 3.38 -3.78 5.55
CA GLY A 174 3.77 -5.03 4.90
C GLY A 174 4.35 -4.80 3.51
N GLN A 175 3.73 -3.97 2.66
CA GLN A 175 4.23 -3.67 1.33
C GLN A 175 5.59 -2.98 1.35
N VAL A 176 5.78 -1.98 2.22
CA VAL A 176 7.09 -1.32 2.38
C VAL A 176 8.16 -2.31 2.81
N THR A 177 7.84 -3.25 3.71
CA THR A 177 8.77 -4.30 4.12
C THR A 177 9.18 -5.19 2.94
N HIS A 178 8.22 -5.60 2.10
CA HIS A 178 8.49 -6.37 0.90
C HIS A 178 9.35 -5.60 -0.11
N LEU A 179 9.05 -4.32 -0.36
CA LEU A 179 9.84 -3.47 -1.24
C LEU A 179 11.28 -3.28 -0.74
N LEU A 180 11.45 -2.98 0.55
CA LEU A 180 12.77 -2.82 1.16
C LEU A 180 13.58 -4.11 1.06
N SER A 181 12.95 -5.26 1.28
CA SER A 181 13.64 -6.55 1.16
C SER A 181 14.20 -6.78 -0.25
N ALA A 182 13.50 -6.34 -1.31
CA ALA A 182 13.96 -6.47 -2.69
C ALA A 182 15.24 -5.65 -2.99
N THR A 183 15.58 -4.69 -2.14
CA THR A 183 16.79 -3.86 -2.29
C THR A 183 18.05 -4.53 -1.72
N HIS A 184 17.90 -5.63 -0.96
CA HIS A 184 19.04 -6.33 -0.39
C HIS A 184 19.92 -6.97 -1.48
N THR A 185 21.20 -7.19 -1.17
CA THR A 185 22.12 -7.87 -2.09
C THR A 185 21.61 -9.28 -2.42
N GLY A 186 21.62 -9.63 -3.71
CA GLY A 186 21.20 -10.95 -4.21
C GLY A 186 19.69 -11.13 -4.35
N GLN A 187 18.91 -10.03 -4.33
CA GLN A 187 17.46 -10.06 -4.52
C GLN A 187 17.10 -9.71 -5.99
N GLU A 188 16.41 -8.60 -6.23
CA GLU A 188 16.01 -8.21 -7.58
C GLU A 188 17.24 -7.88 -8.46
N GLY A 189 17.21 -8.36 -9.70
CA GLY A 189 18.30 -8.25 -10.68
C GLY A 189 17.94 -7.43 -11.92
N SER A 190 16.65 -7.19 -12.15
CA SER A 190 16.12 -6.47 -13.31
C SER A 190 15.83 -5.02 -12.95
N ASN A 191 16.43 -4.09 -13.72
CA ASN A 191 16.20 -2.66 -13.56
C ASN A 191 14.72 -2.30 -13.76
N LEU A 192 14.04 -2.91 -14.74
CA LEU A 192 12.61 -2.65 -14.99
C LEU A 192 11.72 -3.20 -13.88
N ASP A 193 12.10 -4.30 -13.25
CA ASP A 193 11.37 -4.84 -12.10
C ASP A 193 11.60 -4.02 -10.83
N PHE A 194 12.75 -3.35 -10.70
CA PHE A 194 12.93 -2.29 -9.71
C PHE A 194 12.02 -1.08 -10.01
N GLU A 195 11.90 -0.64 -11.26
CA GLU A 195 11.01 0.48 -11.60
C GLU A 195 9.53 0.17 -11.34
N SER A 196 9.08 -1.06 -11.62
CA SER A 196 7.72 -1.49 -11.26
C SER A 196 7.51 -1.43 -9.74
N LYS A 197 8.50 -1.85 -8.94
CA LYS A 197 8.47 -1.71 -7.48
C LYS A 197 8.50 -0.24 -7.03
N VAL A 198 9.17 0.64 -7.76
CA VAL A 198 9.14 2.11 -7.52
C VAL A 198 7.73 2.66 -7.71
N LEU A 199 7.05 2.26 -8.80
CA LEU A 199 5.65 2.64 -9.04
C LEU A 199 4.72 2.12 -7.93
N HIS A 200 4.92 0.87 -7.50
CA HIS A 200 4.20 0.31 -6.35
C HIS A 200 4.44 1.11 -5.07
N ALA A 201 5.69 1.46 -4.76
CA ALA A 201 6.05 2.28 -3.60
C ALA A 201 5.30 3.62 -3.60
N GLY A 202 5.23 4.30 -4.76
CA GLY A 202 4.49 5.56 -4.90
C GLY A 202 2.97 5.42 -4.72
N MET A 203 2.38 4.30 -5.15
CA MET A 203 0.98 4.01 -4.88
C MET A 203 0.71 3.82 -3.39
N ILE A 204 1.52 3.01 -2.70
CA ILE A 204 1.41 2.78 -1.25
C ILE A 204 1.61 4.09 -0.47
N ASP A 205 2.56 4.93 -0.90
CA ASP A 205 2.81 6.26 -0.34
C ASP A 205 1.56 7.14 -0.38
N GLN A 206 0.85 7.19 -1.52
CA GLN A 206 -0.39 7.96 -1.64
C GLN A 206 -1.49 7.48 -0.69
N VAL A 207 -1.63 6.16 -0.50
CA VAL A 207 -2.61 5.63 0.47
C VAL A 207 -2.23 6.09 1.89
N GLY A 208 -0.95 6.03 2.25
CA GLY A 208 -0.47 6.48 3.56
C GLY A 208 -0.75 7.97 3.81
N MET A 209 -0.47 8.83 2.82
CA MET A 209 -0.78 10.27 2.89
C MET A 209 -2.28 10.53 3.05
N GLU A 210 -3.13 9.85 2.27
CA GLU A 210 -4.59 10.00 2.37
C GLU A 210 -5.08 9.59 3.76
N ILE A 211 -4.63 8.45 4.30
CA ILE A 211 -5.03 7.98 5.64
C ILE A 211 -4.68 9.00 6.72
N ALA A 212 -3.46 9.56 6.70
CA ALA A 212 -3.06 10.57 7.67
C ALA A 212 -4.00 11.78 7.61
N ASP A 213 -4.27 12.27 6.40
CA ASP A 213 -5.03 13.50 6.20
C ASP A 213 -6.51 13.33 6.58
N ILE A 214 -7.16 12.25 6.14
CA ILE A 214 -8.57 12.00 6.51
C ILE A 214 -8.72 11.82 8.03
N ALA A 215 -7.74 11.20 8.71
CA ALA A 215 -7.80 10.99 10.15
C ALA A 215 -7.70 12.32 10.92
N GLN A 216 -6.71 13.18 10.61
CA GLN A 216 -6.58 14.48 11.27
C GLN A 216 -7.73 15.43 10.94
N ILE A 217 -8.22 15.46 9.70
CA ILE A 217 -9.37 16.30 9.33
C ILE A 217 -10.58 15.91 10.16
N SER A 218 -10.84 14.61 10.26
CA SER A 218 -12.00 14.07 10.97
C SER A 218 -11.94 14.28 12.48
N ALA A 219 -10.76 14.15 13.09
CA ALA A 219 -10.60 14.16 14.54
C ALA A 219 -10.22 15.52 15.13
N TYR A 220 -9.41 16.32 14.43
CA TYR A 220 -9.00 17.65 14.88
C TYR A 220 -9.86 18.77 14.31
N ASN A 221 -10.88 18.45 13.50
CA ASN A 221 -11.79 19.43 12.91
C ASN A 221 -11.04 20.50 12.09
N PHE A 222 -10.11 20.04 11.24
CA PHE A 222 -9.49 20.89 10.22
C PHE A 222 -10.54 21.29 9.16
N PRO A 223 -10.24 22.30 8.30
CA PRO A 223 -11.12 22.67 7.20
C PRO A 223 -11.55 21.47 6.36
N LYS A 224 -12.84 21.42 6.00
CA LYS A 224 -13.48 20.27 5.35
C LYS A 224 -13.97 20.67 3.97
N ALA A 225 -13.14 20.43 2.96
CA ALA A 225 -13.44 20.80 1.57
C ALA A 225 -13.83 22.29 1.39
N ASP A 226 -13.13 23.18 2.11
CA ASP A 226 -13.26 24.66 2.05
C ASP A 226 -12.13 25.25 1.19
#